data_AF-A0A834JKB0-F1
#
_entry.id   AF-A0A834JKB0-F1
#
_cell.length_a   1.000
_cell.length_b   1.000
_cell.length_c   1.000
_cell.angle_alpha   90.00
_cell.angle_beta   90.00
_cell.angle_gamma   90.00
#
_symmetry.space_group_name_H-M   'P 1'
#
loop_
_entity.id
_entity.type
_entity.pdbx_description
1 polymer ?
#
loop_
_entity_poly.entity_id
_entity_poly.type
_entity_poly.pdbx_seq_one_letter_code
_entity_poly.pdbx_strand_id
1 'polypeptide(L)'
;MREVLVLAIRSTEFLEDPGCNCVTFGRHECISSKREVRVTKIQRNPKQLAKPIGNCVPQLITVILTARICYGNPDAKRLYDDLLSNYNRLIRPVLNNTDTVVVKLGLRLSQLIDLNLKDQILTTNVWLEHEWQDHKFQWDPSEYGGVTELYVPSEHIWLPDIVLYNNADGEYGVTTMTKAILHFTGKVLWTPPAIFKSSCEIDVRYFPFDQQTCFMKFGSWTYDGFQIDLKHINQKLGDKVEVGIDLREYYPSVEWDILGVPAERHKKYYPCCHEPYPDIFFNITLRRKTLFYTVNLIVPCVSISYLSVLAFYLPADSGEKIALCINILLSQTMFFLLISEIIPSTSLALPLLGKYLLFTMILVGLSVVITIIILNVHYRKPSTHKMAPWVRKIFLQQLPRLLLMRVQDDFNHDLAAYKIHGGGKSRKKSKFNAAVAAAVQSSSIISSPDSARHQRIGGCNGLHTTTAHNRFLGGGFGGYNGLPTVMSGLDESLSDITPKKKYPFELEKALHNVTFIQHHIQRQDEFNSVNIHEYN
;
A
#
# COMPACT_ATOMS: atom_id res chain seq x y z
N MET A 1 14.14 -5.94 -21.44
CA MET A 1 12.74 -5.54 -21.13
C MET A 1 12.78 -4.91 -19.74
N ARG A 2 12.69 -3.60 -19.52
CA ARG A 2 12.19 -2.46 -20.29
C ARG A 2 13.10 -1.26 -20.00
N GLU A 3 13.82 -0.82 -21.01
CA GLU A 3 14.10 0.61 -21.23
C GLU A 3 13.51 0.95 -22.60
N VAL A 4 13.29 2.24 -22.87
CA VAL A 4 12.71 2.78 -24.11
C VAL A 4 11.17 2.82 -24.12
N LEU A 5 10.59 3.72 -23.33
CA LEU A 5 9.45 4.52 -23.77
C LEU A 5 9.36 5.78 -22.88
N VAL A 6 9.19 6.95 -23.50
CA VAL A 6 9.06 8.31 -22.94
C VAL A 6 10.34 9.14 -23.10
N LEU A 7 10.71 9.37 -24.36
CA LEU A 7 11.49 10.53 -24.80
C LEU A 7 11.21 10.72 -26.30
N ALA A 8 10.03 11.23 -26.63
CA ALA A 8 9.73 11.85 -27.92
C ALA A 8 8.38 12.57 -27.81
N ILE A 9 8.27 13.72 -28.47
CA ILE A 9 7.10 14.61 -28.62
C ILE A 9 7.11 15.83 -27.67
N ARG A 10 7.97 16.82 -27.98
CA ARG A 10 7.56 18.17 -28.44
C ARG A 10 8.73 19.14 -28.43
N SER A 11 9.20 19.50 -29.63
CA SER A 11 10.01 20.66 -30.04
C SER A 11 10.97 20.15 -31.13
N THR A 12 10.92 20.54 -32.41
CA THR A 12 10.72 21.86 -33.02
C THR A 12 10.61 21.69 -34.54
N GLU A 13 9.58 22.27 -35.16
CA GLU A 13 9.58 22.67 -36.58
C GLU A 13 8.74 23.96 -36.64
N PHE A 14 9.37 25.10 -36.92
CA PHE A 14 8.69 26.25 -37.53
C PHE A 14 9.70 27.04 -38.36
N LEU A 15 9.29 27.30 -39.59
CA LEU A 15 10.01 27.82 -40.75
C LEU A 15 10.36 29.31 -40.68
N GLU A 16 11.36 29.67 -41.49
CA GLU A 16 11.75 31.00 -41.96
C GLU A 16 10.63 31.73 -42.72
N ASP A 17 10.55 33.07 -42.58
CA ASP A 17 10.58 34.02 -43.71
C ASP A 17 10.76 35.50 -43.23
N PRO A 18 11.25 36.43 -44.10
CA PRO A 18 11.81 37.74 -43.74
C PRO A 18 10.87 38.94 -43.99
N GLY A 19 11.10 40.08 -43.32
CA GLY A 19 10.42 41.34 -43.68
C GLY A 19 10.60 42.52 -42.72
N CYS A 20 10.94 43.68 -43.28
CA CYS A 20 11.19 44.98 -42.63
C CYS A 20 9.97 45.59 -41.91
N ASN A 21 10.19 46.35 -40.83
CA ASN A 21 9.93 47.81 -40.77
C ASN A 21 10.15 48.43 -39.37
N CYS A 22 10.67 49.67 -39.39
CA CYS A 22 10.88 50.56 -38.24
C CYS A 22 9.58 50.96 -37.52
N VAL A 23 9.67 51.32 -36.23
CA VAL A 23 9.24 52.62 -35.62
C VAL A 23 8.91 52.50 -34.10
N THR A 24 9.80 53.13 -33.29
CA THR A 24 9.65 53.87 -32.01
C THR A 24 8.99 53.33 -30.71
N PHE A 25 9.80 53.48 -29.64
CA PHE A 25 9.53 53.98 -28.27
C PHE A 25 8.79 53.13 -27.20
N GLY A 26 9.48 52.93 -26.05
CA GLY A 26 8.85 52.96 -24.73
C GLY A 26 9.32 51.95 -23.67
N ARG A 27 10.29 52.36 -22.83
CA ARG A 27 10.52 52.03 -21.39
C ARG A 27 10.20 50.60 -20.87
N HIS A 28 11.23 49.81 -20.56
CA HIS A 28 11.82 49.59 -19.22
C HIS A 28 11.04 48.60 -18.33
N GLU A 29 11.53 47.36 -18.26
CA GLU A 29 11.71 46.60 -17.00
C GLU A 29 12.67 45.42 -17.25
N CYS A 30 13.81 45.42 -16.55
CA CYS A 30 14.80 44.34 -16.55
C CYS A 30 14.80 43.70 -15.16
N ILE A 31 14.49 42.40 -15.08
CA ILE A 31 14.88 41.52 -13.97
C ILE A 31 16.04 40.65 -14.49
N SER A 32 17.17 40.75 -13.79
CA SER A 32 18.44 40.09 -14.08
C SER A 32 18.47 38.66 -13.54
N SER A 33 18.86 37.71 -14.40
CA SER A 33 19.25 36.34 -14.05
C SER A 33 20.76 36.18 -14.27
N LYS A 34 21.45 35.69 -13.24
CA LYS A 34 22.88 35.36 -13.22
C LYS A 34 23.19 34.16 -14.12
N ARG A 35 24.26 34.21 -14.93
CA ARG A 35 24.99 33.02 -15.38
C ARG A 35 26.50 33.23 -15.40
N GLU A 36 27.18 32.18 -14.95
CA GLU A 36 28.63 31.98 -14.82
C GLU A 36 29.41 32.15 -16.13
N VAL A 37 30.64 32.66 -15.99
CA VAL A 37 31.61 32.81 -17.07
C VAL A 37 32.60 31.64 -17.04
N ARG A 38 32.66 30.87 -18.13
CA ARG A 38 33.71 29.88 -18.40
C ARG A 38 34.76 30.51 -19.32
N VAL A 39 36.01 30.57 -18.86
CA VAL A 39 37.15 31.13 -19.61
C VAL A 39 37.70 30.08 -20.58
N THR A 40 37.76 30.41 -21.87
CA THR A 40 38.56 29.67 -22.86
C THR A 40 39.60 30.60 -23.51
N LYS A 41 40.84 30.12 -23.55
CA LYS A 41 42.04 30.82 -24.00
C LYS A 41 42.21 30.55 -25.51
N ILE A 42 42.21 31.58 -26.35
CA ILE A 42 42.48 31.46 -27.79
C ILE A 42 43.83 32.14 -28.11
N GLN A 43 44.71 31.39 -28.75
CA GLN A 43 46.02 31.81 -29.25
C GLN A 43 45.91 32.86 -30.37
N ARG A 44 46.81 33.84 -30.35
CA ARG A 44 47.02 34.81 -31.43
C ARG A 44 47.90 34.21 -32.53
N ASN A 45 47.60 34.56 -33.79
CA ASN A 45 48.65 34.80 -34.78
C ASN A 45 48.34 36.08 -35.58
N PRO A 46 49.32 36.98 -35.82
CA PRO A 46 49.08 38.32 -36.31
C PRO A 46 49.33 38.42 -37.82
N LYS A 47 48.44 39.12 -38.52
CA LYS A 47 48.67 39.97 -39.71
C LYS A 47 47.39 39.96 -40.53
N GLN A 48 46.61 41.04 -40.45
CA GLN A 48 46.27 41.83 -41.64
C GLN A 48 45.47 43.08 -41.27
N LEU A 49 46.01 44.19 -41.77
CA LEU A 49 45.30 45.37 -42.26
C LEU A 49 44.59 46.30 -41.27
N ALA A 50 45.32 47.36 -40.96
CA ALA A 50 44.85 48.61 -40.38
C ALA A 50 43.72 49.26 -41.19
N LYS A 51 42.62 49.60 -40.51
CA LYS A 51 41.73 50.72 -40.83
C LYS A 51 41.57 51.56 -39.55
N PRO A 52 41.43 52.90 -39.68
CA PRO A 52 41.80 53.84 -38.63
C PRO A 52 40.88 53.75 -37.41
N ILE A 53 41.50 53.55 -36.25
CA ILE A 53 40.91 53.74 -34.93
C ILE A 53 40.79 55.24 -34.72
N GLY A 54 39.66 55.81 -35.12
CA GLY A 54 39.35 57.22 -34.93
C GLY A 54 37.86 57.38 -34.78
N ASN A 55 37.40 57.35 -33.51
CA ASN A 55 36.11 57.87 -32.99
C ASN A 55 35.32 56.95 -32.03
N CYS A 56 35.82 55.77 -31.64
CA CYS A 56 35.15 54.97 -30.59
C CYS A 56 35.62 55.28 -29.15
N VAL A 57 36.72 56.02 -28.97
CA VAL A 57 37.25 56.38 -27.65
C VAL A 57 36.38 57.41 -26.91
N PRO A 58 35.85 58.49 -27.53
CA PRO A 58 35.04 59.44 -26.78
C PRO A 58 33.66 58.88 -26.41
N GLN A 59 33.09 57.96 -27.20
CA GLN A 59 31.79 57.35 -26.88
C GLN A 59 31.88 56.34 -25.72
N LEU A 60 32.96 55.56 -25.63
CA LEU A 60 33.16 54.65 -24.49
C LEU A 60 33.47 55.41 -23.19
N ILE A 61 34.24 56.51 -23.28
CA ILE A 61 34.53 57.40 -22.14
C ILE A 61 33.28 58.15 -21.68
N THR A 62 32.40 58.54 -22.60
CA THR A 62 31.12 59.20 -22.23
C THR A 62 30.18 58.23 -21.52
N VAL A 63 30.10 56.96 -21.95
CA VAL A 63 29.30 55.93 -21.27
C VAL A 63 29.83 55.62 -19.86
N ILE A 64 31.16 55.57 -19.69
CA ILE A 64 31.81 55.36 -18.38
C ILE A 64 31.66 56.59 -17.46
N LEU A 65 31.67 57.82 -18.00
CA LEU A 65 31.43 59.05 -17.23
C LEU A 65 29.95 59.27 -16.88
N THR A 66 29.02 58.70 -17.66
CA THR A 66 27.58 58.71 -17.34
C THR A 66 27.12 57.52 -16.51
N ALA A 67 28.02 56.56 -16.23
CA ALA A 67 27.76 55.51 -15.27
C ALA A 67 27.70 56.15 -13.88
N ARG A 68 26.52 56.66 -13.51
CA ARG A 68 26.22 57.02 -12.13
C ARG A 68 26.58 55.81 -11.29
N ILE A 69 27.62 55.95 -10.48
CA ILE A 69 27.95 55.01 -9.42
C ILE A 69 26.67 54.90 -8.61
N CYS A 70 26.00 53.76 -8.71
CA CYS A 70 24.80 53.49 -7.95
C CYS A 70 25.27 53.28 -6.50
N TYR A 71 25.27 54.35 -5.71
CA TYR A 71 25.45 54.25 -4.27
C TYR A 71 24.23 53.50 -3.75
N GLY A 72 24.42 52.28 -3.23
CA GLY A 72 23.39 51.60 -2.46
C GLY A 72 22.94 52.50 -1.30
N ASN A 73 21.68 52.41 -0.88
CA ASN A 73 21.07 53.32 0.10
C ASN A 73 21.96 53.47 1.36
N PRO A 74 22.71 54.58 1.51
CA PRO A 74 23.65 54.74 2.62
C PRO A 74 22.91 54.92 3.95
N ASP A 75 21.68 55.44 3.90
CA ASP A 75 20.85 55.70 5.08
C ASP A 75 20.37 54.40 5.72
N ALA A 76 20.02 53.39 4.92
CA ALA A 76 19.63 52.07 5.42
C ALA A 76 20.78 51.34 6.13
N LYS A 77 22.01 51.50 5.63
CA LYS A 77 23.20 50.96 6.31
C LYS A 77 23.43 51.68 7.64
N ARG A 78 23.38 53.01 7.65
CA ARG A 78 23.54 53.80 8.87
C ARG A 78 22.50 53.42 9.92
N LEU A 79 21.23 53.29 9.52
CA LEU A 79 20.15 52.84 10.39
C LEU A 79 20.41 51.45 10.99
N TYR A 80 20.87 50.50 10.18
CA TYR A 80 21.20 49.16 10.64
C TYR A 80 22.28 49.17 11.73
N ASP A 81 23.35 49.93 11.50
CA ASP A 81 24.48 50.05 12.43
C ASP A 81 24.05 50.75 13.74
N ASP A 82 23.24 51.81 13.64
CA ASP A 82 22.71 52.56 14.79
C ASP A 82 21.81 51.68 15.68
N LEU A 83 20.88 50.91 15.08
CA LEU A 83 19.93 50.08 15.81
C LEU A 83 20.58 48.87 16.51
N LEU A 84 21.54 48.21 15.85
CA LEU A 84 22.06 46.92 16.32
C LEU A 84 23.33 47.02 17.17
N SER A 85 24.08 48.13 17.09
CA SER A 85 25.35 48.31 17.83
C SER A 85 25.23 48.08 19.35
N ASN A 86 24.11 48.48 19.96
CA ASN A 86 23.83 48.38 21.40
C ASN A 86 22.64 47.45 21.72
N TYR A 87 22.20 46.62 20.77
CA TYR A 87 21.06 45.74 20.97
C TYR A 87 21.50 44.39 21.55
N ASN A 88 20.93 44.01 22.70
CA ASN A 88 21.17 42.71 23.31
C ASN A 88 20.01 41.76 23.02
N ARG A 89 20.24 40.80 22.12
CA ARG A 89 19.26 39.79 21.71
C ARG A 89 18.78 38.83 22.80
N LEU A 90 19.48 38.75 23.93
CA LEU A 90 19.11 37.82 25.02
C LEU A 90 18.09 38.42 25.98
N ILE A 91 17.81 39.72 25.87
CA ILE A 91 16.93 40.45 26.78
C ILE A 91 15.59 40.65 26.09
N ARG A 92 14.51 40.31 26.81
CA ARG A 92 13.14 40.52 26.35
C ARG A 92 12.88 42.03 26.12
N PRO A 93 12.30 42.43 24.98
CA PRO A 93 12.18 43.85 24.59
C PRO A 93 11.01 44.54 25.28
N VAL A 94 11.15 44.85 26.57
CA VAL A 94 10.17 45.59 27.37
C VAL A 94 10.80 46.80 28.04
N LEU A 95 10.02 47.87 28.22
CA LEU A 95 10.45 49.06 28.94
C LEU A 95 10.61 48.77 30.44
N ASN A 96 9.59 48.13 31.04
CA ASN A 96 9.64 47.66 32.41
C ASN A 96 9.60 46.12 32.44
N ASN A 97 10.32 45.51 33.39
CA ASN A 97 10.37 44.06 33.53
C ASN A 97 8.99 43.43 33.87
N THR A 98 8.08 44.22 34.44
CA THR A 98 6.70 43.81 34.76
C THR A 98 5.78 43.74 33.54
N ASP A 99 6.18 44.34 32.43
CA ASP A 99 5.33 44.40 31.24
C ASP A 99 5.42 43.08 30.47
N THR A 100 4.32 42.67 29.85
CA THR A 100 4.24 41.46 29.00
C THR A 100 4.57 41.79 27.55
N VAL A 101 5.31 40.93 26.86
CA VAL A 101 5.42 41.01 25.39
C VAL A 101 4.23 40.27 24.78
N VAL A 102 3.43 40.98 23.98
CA VAL A 102 2.35 40.34 23.21
C VAL A 102 2.92 39.82 21.91
N VAL A 103 2.92 38.49 21.76
CA VAL A 103 3.37 37.81 20.53
C VAL A 103 2.13 37.33 19.80
N LYS A 104 1.90 37.85 18.60
CA LYS A 104 0.86 37.37 17.71
C LYS A 104 1.43 36.25 16.84
N LEU A 105 0.74 35.12 16.85
CA LEU A 105 1.07 33.93 16.09
C LEU A 105 0.02 33.71 15.00
N GLY A 106 0.50 33.44 13.78
CA GLY A 106 -0.31 32.97 12.66
C GLY A 106 0.33 31.73 12.05
N LEU A 107 -0.49 30.88 11.45
CA LEU A 107 0.00 29.78 10.61
C LEU A 107 -0.54 29.95 9.20
N ARG A 108 0.34 29.79 8.23
CA ARG A 108 -0.05 29.67 6.82
C ARG A 108 0.38 28.31 6.30
N LEU A 109 -0.58 27.51 5.84
CA LEU A 109 -0.32 26.17 5.37
C LEU A 109 0.04 26.20 3.88
N SER A 110 1.26 25.77 3.55
CA SER A 110 1.70 25.64 2.15
C SER A 110 1.25 24.31 1.57
N GLN A 111 1.51 23.20 2.28
CA GLN A 111 1.15 21.86 1.84
C GLN A 111 0.97 20.91 3.02
N LEU A 112 0.04 19.98 2.83
CA LEU A 112 -0.09 18.77 3.65
C LEU A 112 0.81 17.71 2.99
N ILE A 113 1.96 17.40 3.60
CA ILE A 113 2.95 16.50 3.00
C ILE A 113 2.47 15.06 3.11
N ASP A 114 2.21 14.60 4.34
CA ASP A 114 1.83 13.23 4.61
C ASP A 114 1.11 13.10 5.97
N LEU A 115 0.20 12.13 6.06
CA LEU A 115 -0.40 11.69 7.31
C LEU A 115 -0.12 10.19 7.48
N ASN A 116 0.93 9.88 8.22
CA ASN A 116 1.32 8.50 8.48
C ASN A 116 0.40 7.91 9.54
N LEU A 117 -0.53 7.06 9.10
CA LEU A 117 -1.51 6.42 9.97
C LEU A 117 -0.86 5.44 10.95
N LYS A 118 0.23 4.77 10.56
CA LYS A 118 0.89 3.74 11.37
C LYS A 118 1.64 4.36 12.54
N ASP A 119 2.43 5.38 12.26
CA ASP A 119 3.25 6.07 13.25
C ASP A 119 2.48 7.20 13.97
N GLN A 120 1.26 7.51 13.53
CA GLN A 120 0.40 8.55 14.09
C GLN A 120 1.01 9.95 14.00
N ILE A 121 1.63 10.25 12.85
CA ILE A 121 2.36 11.50 12.62
C ILE A 121 1.76 12.25 11.43
N LEU A 122 1.41 13.51 11.65
CA LEU A 122 1.04 14.46 10.61
C LEU A 122 2.24 15.35 10.26
N THR A 123 2.63 15.33 8.98
CA THR A 123 3.72 16.17 8.43
C THR A 123 3.14 17.31 7.60
N THR A 124 3.42 18.54 7.99
CA THR A 124 2.94 19.76 7.32
C THR A 124 4.09 20.70 6.99
N ASN A 125 4.00 21.40 5.86
CA ASN A 125 4.88 22.52 5.54
C ASN A 125 4.10 23.81 5.73
N VAL A 126 4.55 24.63 6.66
CA VAL A 126 3.86 25.86 7.07
C VAL A 126 4.84 27.02 7.12
N TRP A 127 4.31 28.23 6.94
CA TRP A 127 4.97 29.45 7.35
C TRP A 127 4.45 29.82 8.74
N LEU A 128 5.37 29.99 9.68
CA LEU A 128 5.05 30.37 11.05
C LEU A 128 5.16 31.88 11.17
N GLU A 129 4.04 32.58 11.27
CA GLU A 129 4.01 34.05 11.31
C GLU A 129 4.11 34.55 12.75
N HIS A 130 5.20 35.22 13.08
CA HIS A 130 5.37 35.90 14.35
C HIS A 130 5.31 37.40 14.17
N GLU A 131 4.48 38.05 14.98
CA GLU A 131 4.41 39.51 15.06
C GLU A 131 4.53 39.93 16.53
N TRP A 132 5.50 40.79 16.83
CA TRP A 132 5.63 41.42 18.15
C TRP A 132 6.09 42.86 18.02
N GLN A 133 6.11 43.56 19.14
CA GLN A 133 6.52 44.95 19.24
C GLN A 133 7.83 45.03 20.02
N ASP A 134 8.82 45.72 19.46
CA ASP A 134 10.09 46.03 20.13
C ASP A 134 10.26 47.55 20.19
N HIS A 135 10.45 48.08 21.39
CA HIS A 135 10.61 49.51 21.61
C HIS A 135 11.99 50.05 21.18
N LYS A 136 13.01 49.18 21.04
CA LYS A 136 14.36 49.57 20.60
C LYS A 136 14.48 49.70 19.08
N PHE A 137 13.53 49.14 18.32
CA PHE A 137 13.50 49.22 16.86
C PHE A 137 12.56 50.31 16.34
N GLN A 138 12.40 51.42 17.07
CA GLN A 138 11.64 52.58 16.63
C GLN A 138 12.60 53.64 16.07
N TRP A 139 12.28 54.21 14.90
CA TRP A 139 13.05 55.30 14.31
C TRP A 139 12.12 56.24 13.52
N ASP A 140 12.57 57.47 13.28
CA ASP A 140 11.87 58.40 12.38
C ASP A 140 12.37 58.20 10.93
N PRO A 141 11.51 57.79 9.98
CA PRO A 141 11.89 57.67 8.57
C PRO A 141 12.48 58.96 7.99
N SER A 142 12.08 60.12 8.50
CA SER A 142 12.54 61.43 8.03
C SER A 142 14.04 61.64 8.25
N GLU A 143 14.61 61.06 9.30
CA GLU A 143 16.04 61.15 9.61
C GLU A 143 16.90 60.20 8.77
N TYR A 144 16.31 59.11 8.27
CA TYR A 144 16.99 58.03 7.55
C TYR A 144 16.55 57.90 6.08
N GLY A 145 16.37 59.04 5.40
CA GLY A 145 16.13 59.04 3.94
C GLY A 145 14.81 58.40 3.51
N GLY A 146 13.80 58.38 4.39
CA GLY A 146 12.49 57.79 4.13
C GLY A 146 12.41 56.27 4.28
N VAL A 147 13.40 55.63 4.93
CA VAL A 147 13.37 54.18 5.17
C VAL A 147 12.27 53.82 6.18
N THR A 148 11.25 53.11 5.72
CA THR A 148 10.12 52.66 6.54
C THR A 148 10.27 51.22 7.06
N GLU A 149 11.06 50.41 6.36
CA GLU A 149 11.25 48.99 6.64
C GLU A 149 12.72 48.59 6.49
N LEU A 150 13.17 47.69 7.36
CA LEU A 150 14.54 47.18 7.36
C LEU A 150 14.54 45.65 7.50
N TYR A 151 15.31 44.97 6.65
CA TYR A 151 15.44 43.51 6.66
C TYR A 151 16.71 43.09 7.43
N VAL A 152 16.53 42.46 8.58
CA VAL A 152 17.62 42.09 9.49
C VAL A 152 17.66 40.56 9.68
N PRO A 153 18.83 39.91 9.70
CA PRO A 153 18.93 38.50 10.06
C PRO A 153 18.31 38.22 11.45
N SER A 154 17.44 37.22 11.57
CA SER A 154 16.72 36.93 12.82
C SER A 154 17.65 36.59 13.98
N GLU A 155 18.85 36.06 13.69
CA GLU A 155 19.85 35.67 14.69
C GLU A 155 20.43 36.84 15.51
N HIS A 156 20.34 38.06 14.98
CA HIS A 156 20.86 39.28 15.60
C HIS A 156 19.84 40.01 16.49
N ILE A 157 18.58 39.59 16.48
CA ILE A 157 17.50 40.19 17.25
C ILE A 157 16.95 39.22 18.29
N TRP A 158 16.19 39.71 19.27
CA TRP A 158 15.48 38.84 20.21
C TRP A 158 14.36 38.11 19.46
N LEU A 159 14.21 36.81 19.71
CA LEU A 159 13.16 35.98 19.14
C LEU A 159 12.39 35.29 20.27
N PRO A 160 11.05 35.21 20.20
CA PRO A 160 10.28 34.39 21.11
C PRO A 160 10.57 32.90 20.87
N ASP A 161 10.60 32.12 21.94
CA ASP A 161 10.89 30.68 21.94
C ASP A 161 9.62 29.84 21.71
N ILE A 162 8.95 30.07 20.58
CA ILE A 162 7.74 29.34 20.22
C ILE A 162 8.10 27.92 19.75
N VAL A 163 7.54 26.92 20.43
CA VAL A 163 7.82 25.50 20.21
C VAL A 163 6.53 24.73 19.98
N LEU A 164 6.59 23.72 19.11
CA LEU A 164 5.54 22.70 18.94
C LEU A 164 5.66 21.65 20.06
N TYR A 165 4.69 21.59 20.97
CA TYR A 165 4.75 20.69 22.12
C TYR A 165 4.49 19.23 21.76
N ASN A 166 3.56 18.98 20.83
CA ASN A 166 3.24 17.63 20.35
C ASN A 166 4.11 17.23 19.15
N ASN A 167 5.41 17.56 19.20
CA ASN A 167 6.36 17.22 18.16
C ASN A 167 6.76 15.74 18.20
N ALA A 168 6.86 15.10 17.03
CA ALA A 168 7.25 13.70 16.89
C ALA A 168 8.65 13.52 16.24
N ASP A 169 9.28 14.59 15.73
CA ASP A 169 10.60 14.50 15.04
C ASP A 169 11.81 14.55 15.98
N GLY A 170 11.62 14.99 17.23
CA GLY A 170 12.70 15.18 18.21
C GLY A 170 13.49 16.49 18.04
N GLU A 171 13.33 17.22 16.93
CA GLU A 171 13.85 18.57 16.74
C GLU A 171 12.76 19.61 16.99
N TYR A 172 12.90 20.41 18.05
CA TYR A 172 11.84 21.29 18.56
C TYR A 172 11.93 22.74 18.06
N GLY A 173 13.05 23.13 17.43
CA GLY A 173 13.29 24.49 16.94
C GLY A 173 12.97 24.68 15.46
N VAL A 174 12.79 25.94 15.05
CA VAL A 174 12.72 26.31 13.63
C VAL A 174 14.12 26.16 13.02
N THR A 175 14.28 25.23 12.07
CA THR A 175 15.58 24.90 11.47
C THR A 175 16.08 25.97 10.50
N THR A 176 15.18 26.74 9.89
CA THR A 176 15.54 27.75 8.86
C THR A 176 15.39 29.17 9.42
N MET A 177 16.52 29.79 9.75
CA MET A 177 16.56 31.19 10.18
C MET A 177 16.50 32.12 8.97
N THR A 178 15.35 32.75 8.75
CA THR A 178 15.15 33.77 7.71
C THR A 178 15.40 35.18 8.24
N LYS A 179 15.49 36.18 7.35
CA LYS A 179 15.47 37.58 7.77
C LYS A 179 14.11 37.93 8.37
N ALA A 180 14.12 38.77 9.40
CA ALA A 180 12.95 39.45 9.95
C ALA A 180 12.80 40.83 9.31
N ILE A 181 11.56 41.33 9.28
CA ILE A 181 11.20 42.64 8.78
C ILE A 181 10.92 43.53 9.99
N LEU A 182 11.71 44.58 10.13
CA LEU A 182 11.51 45.63 11.13
C LEU A 182 10.77 46.78 10.47
N HIS A 183 9.68 47.25 11.06
CA HIS A 183 9.00 48.48 10.66
C HIS A 183 9.41 49.64 11.58
N PHE A 184 9.40 50.86 11.04
CA PHE A 184 9.78 52.08 11.78
C PHE A 184 8.98 52.31 13.08
N THR A 185 7.77 51.74 13.16
CA THR A 185 6.92 51.79 14.36
C THR A 185 7.43 50.88 15.50
N GLY A 186 8.49 50.10 15.30
CA GLY A 186 8.96 49.06 16.23
C GLY A 186 8.24 47.72 16.09
N LYS A 187 7.38 47.57 15.08
CA LYS A 187 6.73 46.29 14.79
C LYS A 187 7.75 45.36 14.11
N VAL A 188 7.89 44.15 14.63
CA VAL A 188 8.74 43.11 14.07
C VAL A 188 7.88 42.00 13.50
N LEU A 189 8.16 41.61 12.25
CA LEU A 189 7.51 40.49 11.57
C LEU A 189 8.57 39.45 11.20
N TRP A 190 8.38 38.21 11.64
CA TRP A 190 9.27 37.10 11.32
C TRP A 190 8.46 35.89 10.88
N THR A 191 8.60 35.50 9.61
CA THR A 191 7.81 34.46 8.96
C THR A 191 8.70 33.33 8.39
N PRO A 192 9.37 32.52 9.23
CA PRO A 192 10.16 31.40 8.75
C PRO A 192 9.28 30.26 8.19
N PRO A 193 9.73 29.57 7.14
CA PRO A 193 9.14 28.31 6.72
C PRO A 193 9.65 27.17 7.61
N ALA A 194 8.76 26.24 7.95
CA ALA A 194 9.11 25.06 8.74
C ALA A 194 8.29 23.84 8.30
N ILE A 195 8.92 22.67 8.40
CA ILE A 195 8.23 21.38 8.27
C ILE A 195 7.99 20.88 9.69
N PHE A 196 6.73 20.77 10.09
CA PHE A 196 6.36 20.24 11.40
C PHE A 196 5.84 18.82 11.29
N LYS A 197 6.35 17.95 12.16
CA LYS A 197 5.83 16.60 12.39
C LYS A 197 5.12 16.57 13.74
N SER A 198 3.80 16.65 13.70
CA SER A 198 2.96 16.64 14.89
C SER A 198 2.40 15.24 15.16
N SER A 199 2.37 14.82 16.42
CA SER A 199 1.66 13.61 16.82
C SER A 199 0.15 13.86 16.78
N CYS A 200 -0.58 12.92 16.16
CA CYS A 200 -2.01 13.01 15.95
C CYS A 200 -2.67 11.65 16.19
N GLU A 201 -3.67 11.60 17.07
CA GLU A 201 -4.44 10.38 17.31
C GLU A 201 -5.37 10.09 16.12
N ILE A 202 -5.22 8.90 15.53
CA ILE A 202 -5.95 8.49 14.33
C ILE A 202 -7.05 7.51 14.68
N ASP A 203 -8.27 7.80 14.22
CA ASP A 203 -9.42 6.91 14.37
C ASP A 203 -9.74 6.18 13.06
N VAL A 204 -9.44 4.88 13.01
CA VAL A 204 -9.60 4.05 11.81
C VAL A 204 -10.91 3.26 11.74
N ARG A 205 -11.89 3.54 12.62
CA ARG A 205 -13.16 2.79 12.70
C ARG A 205 -13.89 2.67 11.36
N TYR A 206 -13.93 3.76 10.59
CA TYR A 206 -14.66 3.87 9.32
C TYR A 206 -13.78 3.85 8.07
N PHE A 207 -12.53 3.39 8.17
CA PHE A 207 -11.62 3.30 7.03
C PHE A 207 -12.26 2.61 5.81
N PRO A 208 -12.14 3.14 4.57
CA PRO A 208 -11.46 4.39 4.15
C PRO A 208 -12.36 5.64 4.14
N PHE A 209 -13.59 5.56 4.63
CA PHE A 209 -14.55 6.68 4.70
C PHE A 209 -14.44 7.43 6.02
N ASP A 210 -13.20 7.74 6.41
CA ASP A 210 -12.85 8.34 7.70
C ASP A 210 -12.65 9.87 7.61
N GLN A 211 -12.77 10.50 8.78
CA GLN A 211 -12.40 11.90 9.01
C GLN A 211 -11.42 11.93 10.18
N GLN A 212 -10.33 12.68 10.03
CA GLN A 212 -9.29 12.79 11.04
C GLN A 212 -9.21 14.24 11.51
N THR A 213 -9.03 14.44 12.81
CA THR A 213 -8.83 15.78 13.38
C THR A 213 -7.50 15.79 14.11
N CYS A 214 -6.51 16.45 13.49
CA CYS A 214 -5.19 16.61 14.07
C CYS A 214 -5.03 18.02 14.63
N PHE A 215 -4.16 18.19 15.63
CA PHE A 215 -3.87 19.50 16.20
C PHE A 215 -2.37 19.74 16.26
N MET A 216 -1.97 20.99 16.10
CA MET A 216 -0.61 21.46 16.37
C MET A 216 -0.66 22.42 17.54
N LYS A 217 0.06 22.09 18.61
CA LYS A 217 0.09 22.86 19.85
C LYS A 217 1.35 23.71 19.92
N PHE A 218 1.19 25.03 19.76
CA PHE A 218 2.29 25.99 19.89
C PHE A 218 2.22 26.74 21.22
N GLY A 219 3.37 26.98 21.82
CA GLY A 219 3.51 27.77 23.04
C GLY A 219 4.95 28.20 23.26
N SER A 220 5.17 29.18 24.15
CA SER A 220 6.52 29.49 24.64
C SER A 220 7.05 28.34 25.49
N TRP A 221 8.34 28.04 25.41
CA TRP A 221 8.94 26.97 26.20
C TRP A 221 9.36 27.43 27.60
N THR A 222 10.01 28.59 27.69
CA THR A 222 10.63 29.11 28.92
C THR A 222 9.84 30.22 29.59
N TYR A 223 9.15 31.07 28.82
CA TYR A 223 8.45 32.21 29.37
C TYR A 223 7.03 31.82 29.82
N ASP A 224 6.62 32.37 30.97
CA ASP A 224 5.26 32.26 31.46
C ASP A 224 4.31 33.30 30.80
N GLY A 225 3.02 33.22 31.13
CA GLY A 225 1.99 34.13 30.63
C GLY A 225 2.04 35.55 31.19
N PHE A 226 2.86 35.83 32.21
CA PHE A 226 3.16 37.18 32.69
C PHE A 226 4.35 37.80 31.94
N GLN A 227 5.15 37.00 31.25
CA GLN A 227 6.27 37.46 30.45
C GLN A 227 5.93 37.56 28.97
N ILE A 228 5.27 36.54 28.42
CA ILE A 228 4.81 36.46 27.03
C ILE A 228 3.32 36.13 26.98
N ASP A 229 2.53 37.02 26.39
CA ASP A 229 1.11 36.78 26.09
C ASP A 229 0.95 36.39 24.62
N LEU A 230 0.82 35.09 24.37
CA LEU A 230 0.62 34.55 23.03
C LEU A 230 -0.83 34.77 22.58
N LYS A 231 -1.04 35.40 21.41
CA LYS A 231 -2.36 35.65 20.80
C LYS A 231 -2.38 35.21 19.36
N HIS A 232 -3.55 34.87 18.83
CA HIS A 232 -3.67 34.59 17.41
C HIS A 232 -3.71 35.91 16.61
N ILE A 233 -3.10 35.97 15.41
CA ILE A 233 -3.00 37.22 14.62
C ILE A 233 -4.37 37.83 14.26
N ASN A 234 -5.37 36.98 14.00
CA ASN A 234 -6.75 37.37 13.69
C ASN A 234 -7.68 37.38 14.93
N GLN A 235 -7.14 37.26 16.14
CA GLN A 235 -7.94 37.24 17.36
C GLN A 235 -8.55 38.62 17.62
N LYS A 236 -9.89 38.71 17.67
CA LYS A 236 -10.62 39.94 18.01
C LYS A 236 -11.20 39.89 19.42
N LEU A 237 -12.28 39.14 19.61
CA LEU A 237 -13.00 38.99 20.87
C LEU A 237 -13.18 37.49 21.14
N GLY A 238 -12.66 36.99 22.27
CA GLY A 238 -12.66 35.57 22.62
C GLY A 238 -11.36 34.83 22.27
N ASP A 239 -11.29 33.57 22.68
CA ASP A 239 -10.11 32.71 22.52
C ASP A 239 -10.19 31.78 21.30
N LYS A 240 -11.33 31.71 20.61
CA LYS A 240 -11.54 30.85 19.44
C LYS A 240 -11.61 31.65 18.14
N VAL A 241 -10.91 31.16 17.12
CA VAL A 241 -10.90 31.71 15.75
C VAL A 241 -11.34 30.60 14.79
N GLU A 242 -12.43 30.81 14.05
CA GLU A 242 -12.99 29.78 13.16
C GLU A 242 -12.07 29.42 11.99
N VAL A 243 -11.39 30.41 11.42
CA VAL A 243 -10.34 30.24 10.40
C VAL A 243 -9.01 30.70 10.99
N GLY A 244 -8.35 29.77 11.67
CA GLY A 244 -7.08 30.01 12.36
C GLY A 244 -5.85 29.76 11.50
N ILE A 245 -5.97 28.97 10.43
CA ILE A 245 -4.86 28.73 9.50
C ILE A 245 -5.17 29.40 8.18
N ASP A 246 -4.24 30.20 7.67
CA ASP A 246 -4.36 30.78 6.34
C ASP A 246 -4.08 29.71 5.27
N LEU A 247 -5.05 29.53 4.37
CA LEU A 247 -5.04 28.56 3.28
C LEU A 247 -4.89 29.22 1.90
N ARG A 248 -4.61 30.52 1.81
CA ARG A 248 -4.52 31.25 0.52
C ARG A 248 -3.47 30.68 -0.44
N GLU A 249 -2.36 30.22 0.09
CA GLU A 249 -1.23 29.63 -0.66
C GLU A 249 -1.21 28.10 -0.57
N TYR A 250 -2.29 27.48 -0.10
CA TYR A 250 -2.37 26.04 0.08
C TYR A 250 -2.40 25.30 -1.26
N TYR A 251 -1.44 24.41 -1.47
CA TYR A 251 -1.47 23.44 -2.55
C TYR A 251 -2.35 22.24 -2.16
N PRO A 252 -3.47 21.98 -2.86
CA PRO A 252 -4.42 20.94 -2.49
C PRO A 252 -3.80 19.54 -2.54
N SER A 253 -4.01 18.77 -1.47
CA SER A 253 -3.52 17.39 -1.39
C SER A 253 -4.31 16.45 -2.31
N VAL A 254 -3.60 15.45 -2.84
CA VAL A 254 -4.15 14.41 -3.72
C VAL A 254 -4.91 13.35 -2.91
N GLU A 255 -4.58 13.17 -1.64
CA GLU A 255 -5.17 12.13 -0.78
C GLU A 255 -6.20 12.67 0.21
N TRP A 256 -6.05 13.92 0.65
CA TRP A 256 -6.86 14.52 1.72
C TRP A 256 -7.53 15.83 1.31
N ASP A 257 -8.76 16.03 1.76
CA ASP A 257 -9.49 17.29 1.69
C ASP A 257 -9.53 17.94 3.07
N ILE A 258 -9.26 19.24 3.15
CA ILE A 258 -9.36 20.02 4.38
C ILE A 258 -10.81 20.51 4.53
N LEU A 259 -11.47 20.12 5.62
CA LEU A 259 -12.86 20.53 5.91
C LEU A 259 -12.92 21.84 6.71
N GLY A 260 -11.94 22.09 7.57
CA GLY A 260 -11.91 23.24 8.47
C GLY A 260 -10.64 23.31 9.30
N VAL A 261 -10.26 24.54 9.65
CA VAL A 261 -8.99 24.87 10.31
C VAL A 261 -9.12 25.86 11.48
N PRO A 262 -9.90 25.54 12.54
CA PRO A 262 -10.07 26.45 13.66
C PRO A 262 -8.80 26.52 14.53
N ALA A 263 -8.56 27.70 15.11
CA ALA A 263 -7.54 27.89 16.15
C ALA A 263 -8.20 28.26 17.48
N GLU A 264 -7.64 27.75 18.58
CA GLU A 264 -8.14 28.00 19.93
C GLU A 264 -6.99 28.26 20.90
N ARG A 265 -7.06 29.40 21.58
CA ARG A 265 -6.11 29.80 22.60
C ARG A 265 -6.53 29.22 23.94
N HIS A 266 -5.56 28.65 24.64
CA HIS A 266 -5.72 28.09 25.97
C HIS A 266 -4.75 28.75 26.95
N LYS A 267 -5.09 28.64 28.24
CA LYS A 267 -4.19 28.99 29.35
C LYS A 267 -4.13 27.79 30.25
N LYS A 268 -2.98 27.12 30.30
CA LYS A 268 -2.79 25.93 31.12
C LYS A 268 -1.94 26.26 32.34
N TYR A 269 -2.38 25.80 33.51
CA TYR A 269 -1.57 25.75 34.71
C TYR A 269 -0.93 24.37 34.79
N TYR A 270 0.41 24.31 34.79
CA TYR A 270 1.14 23.05 34.88
C TYR A 270 1.42 22.71 36.35
N PRO A 271 1.49 21.41 36.72
CA PRO A 271 1.78 21.03 38.11
C PRO A 271 3.13 21.52 38.65
N CYS A 272 4.09 21.83 37.78
CA CYS A 272 5.41 22.33 38.16
C CYS A 272 5.45 23.81 38.55
N CYS A 273 4.47 24.61 38.11
CA CYS A 273 4.53 26.08 38.16
C CYS A 273 3.18 26.68 38.56
N HIS A 274 3.19 27.81 39.28
CA HIS A 274 1.96 28.50 39.70
C HIS A 274 1.44 29.45 38.62
N GLU A 275 2.28 29.79 37.66
CA GLU A 275 2.03 30.74 36.58
C GLU A 275 1.24 30.07 35.43
N PRO A 276 0.38 30.83 34.73
CA PRO A 276 -0.32 30.33 33.56
C PRO A 276 0.63 30.29 32.35
N TYR A 277 0.58 29.21 31.57
CA TYR A 277 1.29 29.10 30.29
C TYR A 277 0.28 29.20 29.15
N PRO A 278 0.35 30.25 28.31
CA PRO A 278 -0.53 30.40 27.16
C PRO A 278 -0.06 29.55 25.98
N ASP A 279 -0.99 28.83 25.39
CA ASP A 279 -0.80 27.95 24.24
C ASP A 279 -1.90 28.15 23.19
N ILE A 280 -1.57 27.93 21.91
CA ILE A 280 -2.53 27.99 20.80
C ILE A 280 -2.57 26.63 20.11
N PHE A 281 -3.78 26.10 20.00
CA PHE A 281 -4.08 24.89 19.25
C PHE A 281 -4.55 25.28 17.86
N PHE A 282 -3.87 24.77 16.84
CA PHE A 282 -4.31 24.86 15.46
C PHE A 282 -4.84 23.49 15.04
N ASN A 283 -6.15 23.37 14.91
CA ASN A 283 -6.81 22.12 14.56
C ASN A 283 -6.98 22.05 13.05
N ILE A 284 -6.65 20.90 12.45
CA ILE A 284 -6.85 20.61 11.03
C ILE A 284 -7.78 19.41 10.93
N THR A 285 -8.98 19.65 10.38
CA THR A 285 -9.94 18.59 10.10
C THR A 285 -9.79 18.12 8.65
N LEU A 286 -9.48 16.84 8.47
CA LEU A 286 -9.13 16.20 7.21
C LEU A 286 -10.16 15.12 6.86
N ARG A 287 -10.47 15.00 5.57
CA ARG A 287 -11.29 13.92 5.00
C ARG A 287 -10.52 13.20 3.90
N ARG A 288 -10.51 11.87 3.93
CA ARG A 288 -9.81 11.05 2.93
C ARG A 288 -10.56 11.00 1.60
N LYS A 289 -9.82 11.05 0.49
CA LYS A 289 -10.32 10.71 -0.85
C LYS A 289 -10.34 9.19 -1.04
N THR A 290 -11.53 8.61 -1.17
CA THR A 290 -11.75 7.17 -0.99
C THR A 290 -11.66 6.32 -2.26
N LEU A 291 -11.57 6.94 -3.43
CA LEU A 291 -11.65 6.26 -4.73
C LEU A 291 -10.57 5.19 -4.89
N PHE A 292 -9.33 5.53 -4.56
CA PHE A 292 -8.19 4.61 -4.64
C PHE A 292 -8.41 3.34 -3.81
N TYR A 293 -8.80 3.51 -2.54
CA TYR A 293 -9.05 2.39 -1.62
C TYR A 293 -10.29 1.58 -2.01
N THR A 294 -11.33 2.24 -2.54
CA THR A 294 -12.55 1.55 -2.96
C THR A 294 -12.27 0.61 -4.14
N VAL A 295 -11.57 1.09 -5.17
CA VAL A 295 -11.28 0.29 -6.37
C VAL A 295 -10.23 -0.78 -6.10
N ASN A 296 -9.17 -0.45 -5.36
CA ASN A 296 -8.02 -1.36 -5.21
C ASN A 296 -8.13 -2.31 -4.00
N LEU A 297 -8.88 -1.96 -2.96
CA LEU A 297 -9.05 -2.82 -1.79
C LEU A 297 -10.46 -3.42 -1.70
N ILE A 298 -11.51 -2.60 -1.76
CA ILE A 298 -12.88 -3.07 -1.49
C ILE A 298 -13.40 -3.97 -2.63
N VAL A 299 -13.27 -3.55 -3.89
CA VAL A 299 -13.80 -4.30 -5.05
C VAL A 299 -13.21 -5.72 -5.15
N PRO A 300 -11.89 -5.96 -5.03
CA PRO A 300 -11.34 -7.31 -5.02
C PRO A 300 -11.85 -8.17 -3.86
N CYS A 301 -11.95 -7.61 -2.65
CA CYS A 301 -12.42 -8.35 -1.48
C CYS A 301 -13.89 -8.80 -1.64
N VAL A 302 -14.76 -7.93 -2.15
CA VAL A 302 -16.15 -8.28 -2.46
C VAL A 302 -16.21 -9.33 -3.58
N SER A 303 -15.38 -9.20 -4.61
CA SER A 303 -15.31 -10.17 -5.72
C SER A 303 -14.90 -11.57 -5.25
N ILE A 304 -13.87 -11.67 -4.39
CA ILE A 304 -13.41 -12.94 -3.81
C ILE A 304 -14.50 -13.57 -2.93
N SER A 305 -15.19 -12.75 -2.12
CA SER A 305 -16.31 -13.25 -1.31
C SER A 305 -17.43 -13.85 -2.16
N TYR A 306 -17.75 -13.25 -3.31
CA TYR A 306 -18.73 -13.77 -4.24
C TYR A 306 -18.27 -15.07 -4.92
N LEU A 307 -17.00 -15.14 -5.35
CA LEU A 307 -16.41 -16.36 -5.91
C LEU A 307 -16.46 -17.54 -4.91
N SER A 308 -16.33 -17.27 -3.61
CA SER A 308 -16.42 -18.31 -2.58
C SER A 308 -17.78 -19.00 -2.50
N VAL A 309 -18.87 -18.27 -2.76
CA VAL A 309 -20.23 -18.83 -2.84
C VAL A 309 -20.42 -19.59 -4.14
N LEU A 310 -19.89 -19.05 -5.25
CA LEU A 310 -19.94 -19.72 -6.55
C LEU A 310 -19.23 -21.08 -6.56
N ALA A 311 -18.19 -21.25 -5.73
CA ALA A 311 -17.48 -22.52 -5.60
C ALA A 311 -18.38 -23.70 -5.20
N PHE A 312 -19.49 -23.44 -4.48
CA PHE A 312 -20.46 -24.49 -4.15
C PHE A 312 -21.29 -24.95 -5.33
N TYR A 313 -21.50 -24.08 -6.33
CA TYR A 313 -22.26 -24.39 -7.53
C TYR A 313 -21.47 -25.28 -8.51
N LEU A 314 -20.14 -25.29 -8.41
CA LEU A 314 -19.29 -26.11 -9.28
C LEU A 314 -19.47 -27.61 -8.97
N PRO A 315 -19.73 -28.46 -9.98
CA PRO A 315 -19.87 -29.91 -9.79
C PRO A 315 -18.56 -30.54 -9.33
N ALA A 316 -18.67 -31.58 -8.50
CA ALA A 316 -17.52 -32.29 -7.95
C ALA A 316 -16.78 -33.16 -8.99
N ASP A 317 -17.42 -33.48 -10.11
CA ASP A 317 -16.84 -34.31 -11.18
C ASP A 317 -15.65 -33.67 -11.89
N SER A 318 -15.55 -32.33 -11.84
CA SER A 318 -14.48 -31.57 -12.52
C SER A 318 -13.08 -31.78 -11.91
N GLY A 319 -12.96 -32.29 -10.68
CA GLY A 319 -11.68 -32.41 -9.97
C GLY A 319 -11.05 -31.09 -9.50
N GLU A 320 -11.30 -29.98 -10.21
CA GLU A 320 -10.73 -28.64 -9.94
C GLU A 320 -11.38 -27.89 -8.77
N LYS A 321 -12.45 -28.44 -8.17
CA LYS A 321 -13.20 -27.78 -7.10
C LYS A 321 -12.35 -27.47 -5.87
N ILE A 322 -11.46 -28.38 -5.47
CA ILE A 322 -10.57 -28.16 -4.31
C ILE A 322 -9.55 -27.07 -4.63
N ALA A 323 -8.93 -27.11 -5.81
CA ALA A 323 -7.92 -26.15 -6.22
C ALA A 323 -8.49 -24.72 -6.22
N LEU A 324 -9.71 -24.54 -6.76
CA LEU A 324 -10.44 -23.27 -6.70
C LEU A 324 -10.65 -22.78 -5.25
N CYS A 325 -11.11 -23.65 -4.36
CA CYS A 325 -11.38 -23.31 -2.96
C CYS A 325 -10.11 -22.91 -2.20
N ILE A 326 -9.01 -23.63 -2.40
CA ILE A 326 -7.72 -23.32 -1.77
C ILE A 326 -7.17 -21.98 -2.29
N ASN A 327 -7.24 -21.73 -3.60
CA ASN A 327 -6.78 -20.47 -4.19
C ASN A 327 -7.58 -19.27 -3.68
N ILE A 328 -8.90 -19.42 -3.50
CA ILE A 328 -9.76 -18.38 -2.91
C ILE A 328 -9.34 -18.09 -1.46
N LEU A 329 -9.10 -19.13 -0.65
CA LEU A 329 -8.65 -18.97 0.74
C LEU A 329 -7.27 -18.28 0.83
N LEU A 330 -6.33 -18.69 -0.02
CA LEU A 330 -4.99 -18.10 -0.07
C LEU A 330 -5.05 -16.62 -0.49
N SER A 331 -5.81 -16.32 -1.54
CA SER A 331 -5.99 -14.95 -2.02
C SER A 331 -6.63 -14.07 -0.94
N GLN A 332 -7.70 -14.54 -0.28
CA GLN A 332 -8.33 -13.83 0.84
C GLN A 332 -7.36 -13.54 1.99
N THR A 333 -6.50 -14.50 2.32
CA THR A 333 -5.49 -14.36 3.39
C THR A 333 -4.43 -13.33 3.02
N MET A 334 -3.95 -13.34 1.77
CA MET A 334 -3.01 -12.33 1.28
C MET A 334 -3.61 -10.91 1.34
N PHE A 335 -4.86 -10.73 0.89
CA PHE A 335 -5.53 -9.42 0.97
C PHE A 335 -5.73 -8.94 2.41
N PHE A 336 -6.02 -9.86 3.35
CA PHE A 336 -6.10 -9.52 4.77
C PHE A 336 -4.75 -9.05 5.32
N LEU A 337 -3.65 -9.75 4.99
CA LEU A 337 -2.30 -9.35 5.40
C LEU A 337 -1.93 -7.97 4.86
N LEU A 338 -2.18 -7.72 3.57
CA LEU A 338 -1.93 -6.42 2.94
C LEU A 338 -2.69 -5.28 3.65
N ILE A 339 -3.93 -5.51 4.06
CA ILE A 339 -4.72 -4.50 4.78
C ILE A 339 -4.21 -4.31 6.21
N SER A 340 -3.76 -5.37 6.87
CA SER A 340 -3.15 -5.29 8.20
C SER A 340 -1.83 -4.53 8.23
N GLU A 341 -1.12 -4.45 7.10
CA GLU A 341 0.11 -3.66 6.97
C GLU A 341 -0.15 -2.16 6.79
N ILE A 342 -1.26 -1.80 6.13
CA ILE A 342 -1.63 -0.40 5.86
C ILE A 342 -2.22 0.28 7.10
N ILE A 343 -2.99 -0.46 7.90
CA ILE A 343 -3.72 0.08 9.06
C ILE A 343 -2.81 0.04 10.29
N PRO A 344 -2.78 1.08 11.14
CA PRO A 344 -2.03 1.07 12.39
C PRO A 344 -2.42 -0.12 13.27
N SER A 345 -1.42 -0.73 13.91
CA SER A 345 -1.61 -1.75 14.94
C SER A 345 -2.08 -1.11 16.25
N THR A 346 -3.30 -0.58 16.25
CA THR A 346 -3.95 -0.05 17.47
C THR A 346 -4.92 -1.06 18.04
N SER A 347 -4.85 -1.29 19.34
CA SER A 347 -5.79 -2.17 20.07
C SER A 347 -7.11 -1.47 20.42
N LEU A 348 -7.19 -0.13 20.25
CA LEU A 348 -8.33 0.69 20.68
C LEU A 348 -9.59 0.41 19.85
N ALA A 349 -9.46 0.21 18.54
CA ALA A 349 -10.59 -0.11 17.68
C ALA A 349 -10.17 -0.87 16.41
N LEU A 350 -10.79 -2.04 16.17
CA LEU A 350 -10.68 -2.72 14.89
C LEU A 350 -11.54 -2.01 13.83
N PRO A 351 -10.98 -1.66 12.65
CA PRO A 351 -11.73 -1.08 11.54
C PRO A 351 -12.91 -1.95 11.12
N LEU A 352 -14.00 -1.32 10.66
CA LEU A 352 -15.17 -2.05 10.16
C LEU A 352 -14.81 -2.97 8.98
N LEU A 353 -13.95 -2.50 8.07
CA LEU A 353 -13.42 -3.31 6.97
C LEU A 353 -12.63 -4.53 7.48
N GLY A 354 -11.82 -4.36 8.54
CA GLY A 354 -11.09 -5.46 9.17
C GLY A 354 -12.01 -6.52 9.79
N LYS A 355 -13.08 -6.09 10.47
CA LYS A 355 -14.12 -6.98 11.00
C LYS A 355 -14.82 -7.77 9.89
N TYR A 356 -15.15 -7.10 8.78
CA TYR A 356 -15.74 -7.73 7.60
C TYR A 356 -14.82 -8.79 6.98
N LEU A 357 -13.53 -8.47 6.81
CA LEU A 357 -12.56 -9.40 6.23
C LEU A 357 -12.28 -10.60 7.12
N LEU A 358 -12.19 -10.40 8.44
CA LEU A 358 -12.02 -11.49 9.41
C LEU A 358 -13.24 -12.42 9.39
N PHE A 359 -14.45 -11.86 9.39
CA PHE A 359 -15.68 -12.65 9.25
C PHE A 359 -15.70 -13.44 7.94
N THR A 360 -15.34 -12.80 6.82
CA THR A 360 -15.26 -13.44 5.51
C THR A 360 -14.21 -14.56 5.49
N MET A 361 -13.05 -14.35 6.11
CA MET A 361 -11.99 -15.36 6.22
C MET A 361 -12.48 -16.60 6.98
N ILE A 362 -13.22 -16.42 8.09
CA ILE A 362 -13.83 -17.53 8.83
C ILE A 362 -14.85 -18.27 7.95
N LEU A 363 -15.74 -17.55 7.25
CA LEU A 363 -16.73 -18.17 6.36
C LEU A 363 -16.10 -18.94 5.21
N VAL A 364 -15.07 -18.38 4.57
CA VAL A 364 -14.32 -19.05 3.50
C VAL A 364 -13.60 -20.28 4.06
N GLY A 365 -12.98 -20.19 5.23
CA GLY A 365 -12.37 -21.34 5.91
C GLY A 365 -13.36 -22.47 6.16
N LEU A 366 -14.55 -22.15 6.70
CA LEU A 366 -15.64 -23.12 6.88
C LEU A 366 -16.12 -23.69 5.55
N SER A 367 -16.20 -22.88 4.49
CA SER A 367 -16.58 -23.30 3.15
C SER A 367 -15.62 -24.33 2.55
N VAL A 368 -14.31 -24.16 2.73
CA VAL A 368 -13.30 -25.13 2.30
C VAL A 368 -13.49 -26.47 3.04
N VAL A 369 -13.69 -26.44 4.36
CA VAL A 369 -13.91 -27.66 5.16
C VAL A 369 -15.18 -28.39 4.71
N ILE A 370 -16.28 -27.68 4.49
CA ILE A 370 -17.53 -28.25 3.98
C ILE A 370 -17.32 -28.85 2.58
N THR A 371 -16.55 -28.19 1.71
CA THR A 371 -16.26 -28.71 0.37
C THR A 371 -15.46 -30.01 0.40
N ILE A 372 -14.49 -30.14 1.31
CA ILE A 372 -13.75 -31.40 1.54
C ILE A 372 -14.71 -32.51 2.00
N ILE A 373 -15.66 -32.20 2.89
CA ILE A 373 -16.68 -33.16 3.34
C ILE A 373 -17.60 -33.57 2.18
N ILE A 374 -18.09 -32.62 1.37
CA ILE A 374 -18.92 -32.89 0.19
C ILE A 374 -18.19 -33.81 -0.77
N LEU A 375 -16.91 -33.55 -1.02
CA LEU A 375 -16.11 -34.35 -1.94
C LEU A 375 -15.85 -35.75 -1.40
N ASN A 376 -15.60 -35.90 -0.10
CA ASN A 376 -15.49 -37.20 0.56
C ASN A 376 -16.78 -38.01 0.36
N VAL A 377 -17.95 -37.39 0.58
CA VAL A 377 -19.25 -38.05 0.39
C VAL A 377 -19.49 -38.40 -1.08
N HIS A 378 -19.13 -37.51 -2.02
CA HIS A 378 -19.30 -37.71 -3.46
C HIS A 378 -18.53 -38.93 -3.98
N TYR A 379 -17.27 -39.11 -3.57
CA TYR A 379 -16.45 -40.25 -4.01
C TYR A 379 -16.68 -41.55 -3.24
N ARG A 380 -17.73 -41.66 -2.41
CA ARG A 380 -18.08 -42.93 -1.75
C ARG A 380 -18.66 -43.93 -2.76
N LYS A 381 -18.00 -45.08 -2.86
CA LYS A 381 -18.45 -46.21 -3.69
C LYS A 381 -19.32 -47.19 -2.88
N PRO A 382 -20.31 -47.86 -3.50
CA PRO A 382 -21.18 -48.83 -2.82
C PRO A 382 -20.45 -50.09 -2.34
N SER A 383 -19.26 -50.38 -2.88
CA SER A 383 -18.42 -51.50 -2.45
C SER A 383 -17.72 -51.26 -1.10
N THR A 384 -17.46 -49.99 -0.75
CA THR A 384 -16.71 -49.64 0.47
C THR A 384 -17.60 -49.11 1.59
N HIS A 385 -18.75 -48.49 1.26
CA HIS A 385 -19.63 -47.88 2.24
C HIS A 385 -21.09 -48.30 2.04
N LYS A 386 -21.79 -48.62 3.13
CA LYS A 386 -23.24 -48.83 3.16
C LYS A 386 -23.95 -47.55 3.60
N MET A 387 -24.98 -47.13 2.85
CA MET A 387 -25.76 -45.92 3.16
C MET A 387 -26.68 -46.15 4.37
N ALA A 388 -26.60 -45.26 5.37
CA ALA A 388 -27.47 -45.36 6.54
C ALA A 388 -28.93 -44.98 6.19
N PRO A 389 -29.94 -45.66 6.76
CA PRO A 389 -31.36 -45.43 6.42
C PRO A 389 -31.84 -44.00 6.69
N TRP A 390 -31.30 -43.34 7.72
CA TRP A 390 -31.66 -41.96 8.07
C TRP A 390 -31.16 -40.95 7.03
N VAL A 391 -29.97 -41.16 6.45
CA VAL A 391 -29.40 -40.31 5.39
C VAL A 391 -30.31 -40.32 4.16
N ARG A 392 -30.84 -41.49 3.82
CA ARG A 392 -31.79 -41.66 2.70
C ARG A 392 -33.09 -40.91 2.94
N LYS A 393 -33.63 -40.94 4.16
CA LYS A 393 -34.87 -40.23 4.50
C LYS A 393 -34.68 -38.70 4.47
N ILE A 394 -33.57 -38.20 5.02
CA ILE A 394 -33.32 -36.75 5.09
C ILE A 394 -32.90 -36.19 3.73
N PHE A 395 -31.79 -36.69 3.15
CA PHE A 395 -31.18 -36.09 1.97
C PHE A 395 -31.86 -36.46 0.64
N LEU A 396 -32.51 -37.62 0.54
CA LEU A 396 -33.15 -38.05 -0.73
C LEU A 396 -34.69 -37.90 -0.75
N GLN A 397 -35.35 -37.72 0.41
CA GLN A 397 -36.82 -37.60 0.46
C GLN A 397 -37.30 -36.25 1.01
N GLN A 398 -36.70 -35.73 2.08
CA GLN A 398 -37.15 -34.47 2.70
C GLN A 398 -36.49 -33.24 2.05
N LEU A 399 -35.16 -33.24 1.88
CA LEU A 399 -34.39 -32.10 1.38
C LEU A 399 -34.74 -31.70 -0.07
N PRO A 400 -34.89 -32.63 -1.04
CA PRO A 400 -35.24 -32.26 -2.42
C PRO A 400 -36.65 -31.68 -2.55
N ARG A 401 -37.60 -32.14 -1.71
CA ARG A 401 -38.96 -31.58 -1.63
C ARG A 401 -38.96 -30.16 -1.06
N LEU A 402 -38.10 -29.89 -0.07
CA LEU A 402 -37.94 -28.55 0.51
C LEU A 402 -37.28 -27.57 -0.47
N LEU A 403 -36.24 -28.02 -1.20
CA LEU A 403 -35.48 -27.20 -2.14
C LEU A 403 -36.08 -27.12 -3.55
N LEU A 404 -37.28 -27.69 -3.77
CA LEU A 404 -37.95 -27.78 -5.08
C LEU A 404 -37.04 -28.37 -6.18
N MET A 405 -36.15 -29.29 -5.81
CA MET A 405 -35.28 -29.97 -6.76
C MET A 405 -36.05 -31.12 -7.43
N ARG A 406 -36.05 -31.15 -8.76
CA ARG A 406 -36.59 -32.28 -9.53
C ARG A 406 -35.63 -33.46 -9.38
N VAL A 407 -36.07 -34.50 -8.68
CA VAL A 407 -35.34 -35.78 -8.61
C VAL A 407 -35.40 -36.42 -10.00
N GLN A 408 -34.24 -36.73 -10.58
CA GLN A 408 -34.14 -37.44 -11.86
C GLN A 408 -34.90 -38.78 -11.77
N ASP A 409 -35.81 -39.02 -12.71
CA ASP A 409 -36.75 -40.16 -12.70
C ASP A 409 -36.05 -41.53 -12.77
N ASP A 410 -34.78 -41.57 -13.17
CA ASP A 410 -33.95 -42.78 -13.22
C ASP A 410 -33.77 -43.44 -11.84
N PHE A 411 -33.69 -42.64 -10.76
CA PHE A 411 -33.58 -43.17 -9.40
C PHE A 411 -34.86 -43.86 -8.92
N ASN A 412 -36.03 -43.41 -9.39
CA ASN A 412 -37.31 -44.05 -9.11
C ASN A 412 -37.42 -45.38 -9.86
N HIS A 413 -36.86 -45.47 -11.07
CA HIS A 413 -36.83 -46.70 -11.87
C HIS A 413 -35.91 -47.76 -11.25
N ASP A 414 -34.76 -47.38 -10.70
CA ASP A 414 -33.86 -48.28 -9.96
C ASP A 414 -34.42 -48.70 -8.59
N LEU A 415 -35.11 -47.80 -7.88
CA LEU A 415 -35.86 -48.17 -6.68
C LEU A 415 -36.98 -49.15 -7.00
N ALA A 416 -37.70 -48.93 -8.10
CA ALA A 416 -38.76 -49.81 -8.57
C ALA A 416 -38.20 -51.18 -8.98
N ALA A 417 -37.07 -51.21 -9.71
CA ALA A 417 -36.37 -52.45 -10.06
C ALA A 417 -35.87 -53.22 -8.82
N TYR A 418 -35.35 -52.52 -7.80
CA TYR A 418 -34.97 -53.15 -6.54
C TYR A 418 -36.18 -53.64 -5.73
N LYS A 419 -37.32 -52.94 -5.77
CA LYS A 419 -38.59 -53.38 -5.16
C LYS A 419 -39.15 -54.63 -5.86
N ILE A 420 -39.00 -54.71 -7.18
CA ILE A 420 -39.42 -55.86 -8.00
C ILE A 420 -38.51 -57.08 -7.76
N HIS A 421 -37.19 -56.90 -7.66
CA HIS A 421 -36.26 -58.01 -7.38
C HIS A 421 -36.12 -58.38 -5.89
N GLY A 422 -36.45 -57.47 -4.96
CA GLY A 422 -36.41 -57.70 -3.51
C GLY A 422 -37.62 -58.45 -2.93
N GLY A 423 -38.72 -58.57 -3.68
CA GLY A 423 -39.94 -59.31 -3.28
C GLY A 423 -39.92 -60.82 -3.58
N GLY A 424 -38.87 -61.33 -4.24
CA GLY A 424 -38.81 -62.71 -4.75
C GLY A 424 -38.44 -63.80 -3.75
N LYS A 425 -38.27 -63.51 -2.45
CA LYS A 425 -37.87 -64.51 -1.44
C LYS A 425 -39.01 -65.19 -0.66
N SER A 426 -40.28 -64.85 -0.94
CA SER A 426 -41.44 -65.51 -0.27
C SER A 426 -42.13 -66.59 -1.12
N ARG A 427 -41.93 -66.63 -2.45
CA ARG A 427 -42.64 -67.58 -3.35
C ARG A 427 -41.91 -68.91 -3.62
N LYS A 428 -40.66 -69.08 -3.14
CA LYS A 428 -39.91 -70.36 -3.26
C LYS A 428 -40.17 -71.36 -2.13
N LYS A 429 -40.72 -70.95 -0.97
CA LYS A 429 -41.11 -71.87 0.12
C LYS A 429 -42.43 -72.61 -0.15
N SER A 430 -43.33 -72.06 -0.98
CA SER A 430 -44.60 -72.70 -1.35
C SER A 430 -44.43 -73.81 -2.39
N LYS A 431 -43.50 -73.68 -3.35
CA LYS A 431 -43.27 -74.73 -4.37
C LYS A 431 -42.46 -75.93 -3.86
N PHE A 432 -41.61 -75.74 -2.85
CA PHE A 432 -40.89 -76.84 -2.20
C PHE A 432 -41.86 -77.74 -1.39
N ASN A 433 -42.80 -77.14 -0.66
CA ASN A 433 -43.79 -77.90 0.11
C ASN A 433 -44.86 -78.58 -0.79
N ALA A 434 -45.15 -78.03 -1.98
CA ALA A 434 -46.02 -78.67 -2.97
C ALA A 434 -45.34 -79.86 -3.69
N ALA A 435 -44.02 -79.80 -3.91
CA ALA A 435 -43.24 -80.89 -4.49
C ALA A 435 -43.02 -82.05 -3.51
N VAL A 436 -42.95 -81.77 -2.20
CA VAL A 436 -42.86 -82.79 -1.13
C VAL A 436 -44.20 -83.48 -0.88
N ALA A 437 -45.34 -82.80 -1.09
CA ALA A 437 -46.68 -83.40 -0.99
C ALA A 437 -47.04 -84.29 -2.20
N ALA A 438 -46.44 -84.05 -3.37
CA ALA A 438 -46.64 -84.88 -4.57
C ALA A 438 -45.76 -86.15 -4.60
N ALA A 439 -44.82 -86.31 -3.66
CA ALA A 439 -43.90 -87.44 -3.58
C ALA A 439 -44.34 -88.56 -2.59
N VAL A 440 -45.56 -88.49 -2.04
CA VAL A 440 -46.10 -89.48 -1.07
C VAL A 440 -47.14 -90.43 -1.69
N GLN A 441 -47.46 -90.32 -2.97
CA GLN A 441 -48.30 -91.30 -3.66
C GLN A 441 -47.66 -91.72 -4.98
N SER A 442 -46.97 -92.86 -4.96
CA SER A 442 -46.89 -93.89 -6.00
C SER A 442 -45.60 -94.67 -5.81
N SER A 443 -45.70 -95.69 -4.97
CA SER A 443 -44.79 -96.84 -4.94
C SER A 443 -44.89 -97.65 -6.24
N SER A 444 -43.76 -98.28 -6.57
CA SER A 444 -43.58 -99.45 -7.45
C SER A 444 -43.31 -99.18 -8.94
N ILE A 445 -42.38 -99.84 -9.66
CA ILE A 445 -41.32 -100.83 -9.42
C ILE A 445 -40.62 -101.04 -10.79
N ILE A 446 -39.27 -101.18 -10.84
CA ILE A 446 -38.43 -101.83 -11.92
C ILE A 446 -38.33 -101.07 -13.28
N SER A 447 -37.22 -100.91 -14.03
CA SER A 447 -35.87 -101.51 -14.15
C SER A 447 -34.90 -100.55 -14.89
N SER A 448 -33.61 -100.59 -14.55
CA SER A 448 -32.46 -100.10 -15.35
C SER A 448 -32.08 -101.10 -16.48
N PRO A 449 -30.94 -100.96 -17.20
CA PRO A 449 -30.35 -99.84 -17.98
C PRO A 449 -30.05 -100.27 -19.45
N ASP A 450 -29.69 -99.37 -20.39
CA ASP A 450 -28.57 -99.66 -21.33
C ASP A 450 -28.09 -98.51 -22.25
N SER A 451 -26.76 -98.42 -22.27
CA SER A 451 -25.75 -98.14 -23.30
C SER A 451 -26.05 -97.57 -24.72
N ALA A 452 -25.19 -96.59 -25.06
CA ALA A 452 -24.33 -96.47 -26.25
C ALA A 452 -24.87 -95.96 -27.63
N ARG A 453 -24.28 -94.82 -28.06
CA ARG A 453 -23.30 -94.68 -29.19
C ARG A 453 -23.63 -93.61 -30.27
N HIS A 454 -22.63 -92.75 -30.51
CA HIS A 454 -22.30 -91.92 -31.71
C HIS A 454 -23.32 -90.84 -32.16
N GLN A 455 -22.93 -89.58 -32.39
CA GLN A 455 -22.00 -89.13 -33.43
C GLN A 455 -21.33 -87.76 -33.12
N ARG A 456 -20.09 -87.59 -33.59
CA ARG A 456 -19.33 -86.33 -33.62
C ARG A 456 -19.92 -85.35 -34.66
N ILE A 457 -19.84 -84.05 -34.39
CA ILE A 457 -19.07 -83.02 -35.14
C ILE A 457 -19.53 -81.63 -34.66
N GLY A 458 -18.57 -80.75 -34.33
CA GLY A 458 -18.75 -79.29 -34.45
C GLY A 458 -18.54 -78.45 -33.19
N GLY A 459 -17.27 -78.13 -32.89
CA GLY A 459 -16.81 -76.77 -32.59
C GLY A 459 -17.29 -76.07 -31.31
N CYS A 460 -16.40 -76.01 -30.31
CA CYS A 460 -16.54 -75.29 -29.06
C CYS A 460 -16.67 -73.76 -29.21
N ASN A 461 -17.56 -73.24 -28.37
CA ASN A 461 -17.64 -71.93 -27.72
C ASN A 461 -16.45 -70.98 -27.86
N GLY A 462 -16.80 -69.77 -28.31
CA GLY A 462 -15.95 -68.60 -28.28
C GLY A 462 -15.76 -67.98 -26.89
N LEU A 463 -14.71 -67.18 -26.80
CA LEU A 463 -14.46 -66.25 -25.72
C LEU A 463 -13.90 -64.95 -26.32
N HIS A 464 -14.47 -63.84 -25.86
CA HIS A 464 -13.90 -62.49 -25.77
C HIS A 464 -13.77 -61.58 -27.02
N THR A 465 -14.70 -60.61 -27.04
CA THR A 465 -14.50 -59.15 -27.11
C THR A 465 -13.72 -58.54 -28.28
N THR A 466 -14.48 -57.87 -29.16
CA THR A 466 -13.99 -56.87 -30.13
C THR A 466 -14.44 -55.46 -29.74
N THR A 467 -13.44 -54.60 -29.48
CA THR A 467 -13.19 -53.28 -30.07
C THR A 467 -14.32 -52.41 -30.66
N ALA A 468 -14.27 -51.13 -30.28
CA ALA A 468 -14.53 -49.92 -31.10
C ALA A 468 -14.09 -48.69 -30.26
N HIS A 469 -13.49 -47.59 -30.74
CA HIS A 469 -13.08 -47.12 -32.06
C HIS A 469 -12.13 -45.90 -31.90
N ASN A 470 -11.29 -45.69 -32.93
CA ASN A 470 -10.81 -44.42 -33.51
C ASN A 470 -9.66 -43.57 -32.90
N ARG A 471 -8.56 -43.55 -33.69
CA ARG A 471 -7.87 -42.40 -34.37
C ARG A 471 -7.54 -41.15 -33.51
N PHE A 472 -6.31 -40.62 -33.48
CA PHE A 472 -5.61 -39.97 -34.61
C PHE A 472 -4.13 -39.65 -34.24
N LEU A 473 -3.33 -39.31 -35.26
CA LEU A 473 -1.86 -39.23 -35.37
C LEU A 473 -1.12 -38.16 -34.54
N GLY A 474 0.18 -38.40 -34.28
CA GLY A 474 1.20 -37.35 -34.17
C GLY A 474 2.55 -37.77 -33.57
N GLY A 475 3.55 -38.03 -34.43
CA GLY A 475 5.04 -37.92 -34.31
C GLY A 475 5.75 -38.16 -32.97
N GLY A 476 6.91 -38.81 -32.87
CA GLY A 476 7.97 -39.06 -33.83
C GLY A 476 9.32 -39.02 -33.08
N PHE A 477 10.25 -39.90 -33.48
CA PHE A 477 11.70 -39.94 -33.16
C PHE A 477 12.09 -40.22 -31.69
N GLY A 478 12.80 -41.30 -31.36
CA GLY A 478 14.17 -41.66 -31.79
C GLY A 478 15.08 -41.31 -30.60
N GLY A 479 15.77 -42.21 -29.90
CA GLY A 479 16.74 -43.22 -30.35
C GLY A 479 18.06 -42.97 -29.58
N TYR A 480 18.84 -44.04 -29.36
CA TYR A 480 20.18 -44.12 -28.71
C TYR A 480 20.17 -44.30 -27.18
N ASN A 481 20.54 -45.44 -26.59
CA ASN A 481 21.66 -46.42 -26.71
C ASN A 481 22.91 -46.10 -25.87
N GLY A 482 23.21 -47.05 -24.97
CA GLY A 482 24.56 -47.41 -24.51
C GLY A 482 25.15 -46.55 -23.40
N LEU A 483 25.98 -47.02 -22.48
CA LEU A 483 26.45 -48.34 -22.02
C LEU A 483 27.24 -48.03 -20.68
N PRO A 484 27.97 -48.93 -19.99
CA PRO A 484 27.79 -49.19 -18.57
C PRO A 484 29.10 -49.01 -17.74
N THR A 485 29.12 -49.62 -16.54
CA THR A 485 30.29 -50.07 -15.73
C THR A 485 31.12 -48.95 -15.07
N VAL A 486 31.69 -49.03 -13.86
CA VAL A 486 31.91 -50.04 -12.80
C VAL A 486 32.42 -49.23 -11.60
N MET A 487 32.03 -49.54 -10.36
CA MET A 487 32.94 -49.76 -9.23
C MET A 487 32.13 -50.12 -7.98
N SER A 488 32.34 -51.33 -7.50
CA SER A 488 31.84 -51.87 -6.23
C SER A 488 33.03 -52.24 -5.36
N GLY A 489 32.94 -51.92 -4.07
CA GLY A 489 33.78 -52.39 -2.98
C GLY A 489 33.73 -51.36 -1.86
N LEU A 490 33.53 -51.67 -0.58
CA LEU A 490 33.28 -52.90 0.18
C LEU A 490 32.95 -52.38 1.60
N ASP A 491 31.93 -52.94 2.27
CA ASP A 491 32.00 -53.38 3.68
C ASP A 491 30.60 -53.67 4.28
N GLU A 492 30.38 -54.98 4.40
CA GLU A 492 29.75 -55.77 5.45
C GLU A 492 28.66 -55.24 6.41
N SER A 493 27.54 -55.96 6.32
CA SER A 493 26.78 -56.58 7.42
C SER A 493 25.83 -55.71 8.26
N LEU A 494 24.53 -55.84 7.98
CA LEU A 494 23.59 -56.52 8.89
C LEU A 494 22.26 -56.75 8.15
N SER A 495 21.82 -58.00 8.15
CA SER A 495 20.58 -58.47 7.54
C SER A 495 19.34 -57.94 8.27
N ASP A 496 18.44 -57.29 7.55
CA ASP A 496 17.01 -57.40 7.83
C ASP A 496 16.19 -57.38 6.53
N ILE A 497 15.54 -58.52 6.28
CA ILE A 497 14.71 -58.76 5.11
C ILE A 497 13.38 -58.05 5.35
N THR A 498 13.18 -56.91 4.70
CA THR A 498 11.86 -56.32 4.48
C THR A 498 11.58 -56.27 2.98
N PRO A 499 10.38 -56.66 2.51
CA PRO A 499 10.09 -56.67 1.08
C PRO A 499 10.02 -55.22 0.59
N LYS A 500 11.00 -54.80 -0.24
CA LYS A 500 10.96 -53.50 -0.93
C LYS A 500 9.66 -53.41 -1.72
N LYS A 501 8.72 -52.59 -1.24
CA LYS A 501 7.55 -52.16 -2.02
C LYS A 501 8.07 -51.51 -3.29
N LYS A 502 7.82 -52.16 -4.44
CA LYS A 502 8.11 -51.62 -5.75
C LYS A 502 7.13 -50.47 -5.99
N TYR A 503 7.62 -49.25 -5.83
CA TYR A 503 6.84 -48.05 -6.13
C TYR A 503 6.57 -47.98 -7.65
N PRO A 504 5.45 -47.38 -8.09
CA PRO A 504 5.23 -47.13 -9.51
C PRO A 504 6.37 -46.26 -10.07
N PHE A 505 6.79 -46.55 -11.31
CA PHE A 505 7.95 -45.93 -11.98
C PHE A 505 7.97 -44.39 -11.91
N GLU A 506 6.80 -43.76 -11.96
CA GLU A 506 6.66 -42.30 -11.85
C GLU A 506 7.06 -41.75 -10.47
N LEU A 507 6.81 -42.50 -9.40
CA LEU A 507 7.18 -42.08 -8.05
C LEU A 507 8.69 -42.22 -7.83
N GLU A 508 9.32 -43.25 -8.41
CA GLU A 508 10.77 -43.44 -8.37
C GLU A 508 11.50 -42.36 -9.17
N LYS A 509 10.94 -41.96 -10.32
CA LYS A 509 11.42 -40.84 -11.13
C LYS A 509 11.25 -39.49 -10.42
N ALA A 510 10.12 -39.28 -9.73
CA ALA A 510 9.90 -38.08 -8.93
C ALA A 510 10.88 -38.01 -7.75
N LEU A 511 11.10 -39.13 -7.04
CA LEU A 511 12.08 -39.19 -5.96
C LEU A 511 13.49 -38.90 -6.48
N HIS A 512 13.89 -39.52 -7.59
CA HIS A 512 15.20 -39.28 -8.21
C HIS A 512 15.40 -37.82 -8.62
N ASN A 513 14.38 -37.16 -9.16
CA ASN A 513 14.45 -35.74 -9.52
C ASN A 513 14.59 -34.84 -8.28
N VAL A 514 13.86 -35.13 -7.21
CA VAL A 514 13.96 -34.37 -5.94
C VAL A 514 15.33 -34.58 -5.30
N THR A 515 15.83 -35.82 -5.26
CA THR A 515 17.16 -36.13 -4.74
C THR A 515 18.28 -35.49 -5.57
N PHE A 516 18.10 -35.40 -6.89
CA PHE A 516 19.02 -34.70 -7.78
C PHE A 516 19.06 -33.19 -7.49
N ILE A 517 17.90 -32.56 -7.32
CA ILE A 517 17.78 -31.13 -6.96
C ILE A 517 18.43 -30.87 -5.60
N GLN A 518 18.16 -31.72 -4.60
CA GLN A 518 18.75 -31.60 -3.27
C GLN A 518 20.28 -31.67 -3.32
N HIS A 519 20.85 -32.62 -4.07
CA HIS A 519 22.30 -32.72 -4.24
C HIS A 519 22.91 -31.54 -5.01
N HIS A 520 22.16 -30.93 -5.93
CA HIS A 520 22.62 -29.75 -6.66
C HIS A 520 22.63 -28.51 -5.76
N ILE A 521 21.59 -28.33 -4.95
CA ILE A 521 21.50 -27.23 -3.98
C ILE A 521 22.60 -27.35 -2.92
N GLN A 522 22.83 -28.54 -2.37
CA GLN A 522 23.92 -28.76 -1.40
C GLN A 522 25.30 -28.45 -1.99
N ARG A 523 25.57 -28.84 -3.24
CA ARG A 523 26.84 -28.48 -3.91
C ARG A 523 26.95 -26.99 -4.20
N GLN A 524 25.84 -26.31 -4.45
CA GLN A 524 25.82 -24.86 -4.67
C GLN A 524 26.04 -24.09 -3.36
N ASP A 525 25.51 -24.59 -2.24
CA ASP A 525 25.78 -24.07 -0.91
C ASP A 525 27.23 -24.31 -0.47
N GLU A 526 27.80 -25.49 -0.76
CA GLU A 526 29.23 -25.77 -0.53
C GLU A 526 30.11 -24.84 -1.39
N PHE A 527 29.80 -24.64 -2.67
CA PHE A 527 30.55 -23.72 -3.54
C PHE A 527 30.45 -22.26 -3.08
N ASN A 528 29.29 -21.83 -2.57
CA ASN A 528 29.13 -20.51 -1.98
C ASN A 528 29.89 -20.38 -0.65
N SER A 529 29.93 -21.43 0.17
CA SER A 529 30.68 -21.42 1.45
C SER A 529 32.20 -21.34 1.25
N VAL A 530 32.74 -21.96 0.18
CA VAL A 530 34.16 -21.89 -0.18
C VAL A 530 34.52 -20.50 -0.72
N ASN A 531 33.66 -19.87 -1.53
CA ASN A 531 33.89 -18.51 -2.04
C ASN A 531 33.83 -17.43 -0.95
N ILE A 532 33.08 -17.65 0.14
CA ILE A 532 33.03 -16.72 1.29
C ILE A 532 34.32 -16.78 2.12
N HIS A 533 35.05 -17.90 2.09
CA HIS A 533 36.35 -18.03 2.76
C HIS A 533 37.55 -17.50 1.95
N GLU A 534 37.38 -17.21 0.66
CA GLU A 534 38.44 -16.62 -0.19
C GLU A 534 38.40 -15.08 -0.23
N TYR A 535 37.38 -14.46 0.38
CA TYR A 535 37.18 -13.00 0.41
C TYR A 535 37.15 -12.38 1.83
N ASN A 536 37.64 -13.11 2.84
CA ASN A 536 37.87 -12.58 4.20
C ASN A 536 39.32 -12.76 4.63
#